data_AF-A0A2N2INT0-F1
#
_entry.id   AF-A0A2N2INT0-F1
#
_cell.length_a   1.000
_cell.length_b   1.000
_cell.length_c   1.000
_cell.angle_alpha   90.00
_cell.angle_beta   90.00
_cell.angle_gamma   90.00
#
_symmetry.space_group_name_H-M   'P 1'
#
loop_
_entity.id
_entity.type
_entity.pdbx_description
1 polymer ?
#
loop_
_entity_poly.entity_id
_entity_poly.type
_entity_poly.pdbx_seq_one_letter_code
_entity_poly.pdbx_strand_id
1 'polypeptide(L)'
;MKLRNLFLLSVIVTLSFAFAACDDGEKKTNPCGNGVLDPGEECDGTNLDEQTCALVVPTRPGGTLACTPTCTFDTAACTAPSCGNNAIEGTEECDGTDLGGQTCDDHAGFSGGTLGCTASCTWDTSACDVDCVVQDNFATCNPMGGANECCPNNDMPSTCFSSGDFRACLQTCSDHADCGWSMECVTNIGNLCYISFCGEGMQMDDVQAPCTLAGGRAGTCYPVWRAMDDGGICLENGTLEHGETCPLADAMGIADTDPATQCNNGFCFGASGATEGSCFGKCNPLEVLATGTDACPANSACVNFSSIDLDETLDDGSPNDNFLFREPDLGVCYVWEAGNEIYSCDLLSGNVITGPNAGGPCPDGMTCNYFGLGSLLGFCYDVVATPAVEGATCAITQDAPQACAEGLQCFIADPFNDATGEALACRKICDATVLDGNEACAGLVDADDQPYVCLTTSRFFTADRELPTIGTGLNMETETSPSPLGFCVPPVALAGK
;
A
#
# COMPACT_ATOMS: atom_id res chain seq x y z
N MET A 1 -58.16 33.48 24.74
CA MET A 1 -59.27 32.51 24.90
C MET A 1 -58.69 31.38 25.75
N LYS A 2 -59.00 31.32 27.06
CA LYS A 2 -60.04 30.44 27.62
C LYS A 2 -59.78 28.95 27.26
N LEU A 3 -59.74 27.97 28.15
CA LEU A 3 -60.10 27.90 29.57
C LEU A 3 -59.82 26.46 30.05
N ARG A 4 -59.33 26.32 31.29
CA ARG A 4 -59.78 25.41 32.37
C ARG A 4 -60.01 23.90 32.12
N ASN A 5 -59.34 23.12 32.97
CA ASN A 5 -59.90 22.13 33.92
C ASN A 5 -61.28 21.54 33.61
N LEU A 6 -61.37 20.20 33.58
CA LEU A 6 -62.46 19.42 34.19
C LEU A 6 -62.08 17.92 34.15
N PHE A 7 -61.92 17.25 35.31
CA PHE A 7 -62.94 16.39 35.99
C PHE A 7 -62.80 14.90 35.60
N LEU A 8 -63.07 13.88 36.42
CA LEU A 8 -63.47 13.74 37.83
C LEU A 8 -63.59 12.23 38.11
N LEU A 9 -63.28 11.80 39.33
CA LEU A 9 -63.98 10.74 40.10
C LEU A 9 -63.35 10.80 41.52
N SER A 10 -63.85 11.56 42.51
CA SER A 10 -65.11 11.45 43.28
C SER A 10 -65.31 10.02 43.81
N VAL A 11 -65.30 9.72 45.12
CA VAL A 11 -66.36 10.01 46.13
C VAL A 11 -65.80 9.63 47.53
N ILE A 12 -65.69 10.56 48.51
CA ILE A 12 -66.55 10.77 49.72
C ILE A 12 -66.54 9.55 50.69
N VAL A 13 -66.13 9.65 51.96
CA VAL A 13 -66.94 10.10 53.12
C VAL A 13 -66.05 10.50 54.31
N THR A 14 -66.34 11.68 54.86
CA THR A 14 -65.98 12.24 56.17
C THR A 14 -66.65 11.49 57.33
N LEU A 15 -65.98 11.28 58.47
CA LEU A 15 -66.47 11.70 59.80
C LEU A 15 -65.51 11.38 60.96
N SER A 16 -65.35 12.38 61.81
CA SER A 16 -64.65 12.50 63.09
C SER A 16 -64.95 11.39 64.11
N PHE A 17 -63.98 11.04 64.97
CA PHE A 17 -64.10 10.75 66.42
C PHE A 17 -62.67 10.46 66.91
N ALA A 18 -62.02 11.41 67.59
CA ALA A 18 -62.00 11.57 69.05
C ALA A 18 -60.74 10.97 69.67
N PHE A 19 -60.14 11.76 70.55
CA PHE A 19 -59.01 11.43 71.40
C PHE A 19 -59.16 10.04 72.05
N ALA A 20 -58.18 9.18 71.83
CA ALA A 20 -57.79 8.17 72.80
C ALA A 20 -56.28 8.28 72.94
N ALA A 21 -55.85 8.90 74.03
CA ALA A 21 -54.53 8.69 74.58
C ALA A 21 -54.40 7.19 74.90
N CYS A 22 -53.50 6.50 74.20
CA CYS A 22 -52.82 5.36 74.82
C CYS A 22 -51.59 5.95 75.50
N ASP A 23 -51.78 6.26 76.78
CA ASP A 23 -50.72 6.18 77.79
C ASP A 23 -50.44 4.68 77.97
N ASP A 24 -49.52 4.15 77.16
CA ASP A 24 -48.82 2.93 77.51
C ASP A 24 -47.39 3.37 77.84
N GLY A 25 -47.18 3.53 79.15
CA GLY A 25 -45.89 3.79 79.77
C GLY A 25 -44.93 2.63 79.56
N GLU A 26 -44.46 2.44 78.34
CA GLU A 26 -43.14 1.91 78.11
C GLU A 26 -42.15 3.07 78.23
N LYS A 27 -41.10 2.86 79.03
CA LYS A 27 -39.95 3.76 79.08
C LYS A 27 -39.63 4.19 77.64
N LYS A 28 -39.40 5.48 77.40
CA LYS A 28 -38.48 5.87 76.32
C LYS A 28 -37.13 5.23 76.66
N THR A 29 -36.98 3.95 76.31
CA THR A 29 -35.71 3.40 75.90
C THR A 29 -35.25 4.33 74.80
N ASN A 30 -34.01 4.81 74.91
CA ASN A 30 -33.36 5.64 73.90
C ASN A 30 -33.85 5.19 72.49
N PRO A 31 -34.45 6.07 71.65
CA PRO A 31 -34.99 5.65 70.36
C PRO A 31 -33.95 4.89 69.54
N CYS A 32 -32.69 5.25 69.76
CA CYS A 32 -31.54 4.61 69.14
C CYS A 32 -31.32 3.14 69.49
N GLY A 33 -31.11 2.35 68.44
CA GLY A 33 -30.74 0.92 68.49
C GLY A 33 -31.93 0.00 68.26
N ASN A 34 -33.03 0.50 67.69
CA ASN A 34 -34.24 -0.25 67.40
C ASN A 34 -34.29 -0.79 65.95
N GLY A 35 -33.32 -0.42 65.11
CA GLY A 35 -33.18 -0.83 63.71
C GLY A 35 -34.03 -0.02 62.71
N VAL A 36 -34.74 1.03 63.14
CA VAL A 36 -35.58 1.91 62.32
C VAL A 36 -35.05 3.34 62.43
N LEU A 37 -35.01 4.08 61.32
CA LEU A 37 -34.61 5.49 61.33
C LEU A 37 -35.74 6.37 61.89
N ASP A 38 -35.62 6.77 63.15
CA ASP A 38 -36.56 7.69 63.80
C ASP A 38 -36.22 9.17 63.54
N PRO A 39 -37.19 10.10 63.67
CA PRO A 39 -36.93 11.53 63.49
C PRO A 39 -35.83 12.07 64.42
N GLY A 40 -34.70 12.47 63.84
CA GLY A 40 -33.55 13.03 64.54
C GLY A 40 -32.35 12.09 64.65
N GLU A 41 -32.44 10.88 64.10
CA GLU A 41 -31.33 9.93 63.98
C GLU A 41 -30.65 10.07 62.62
N GLU A 42 -29.31 9.93 62.59
CA GLU A 42 -28.55 9.85 61.33
C GLU A 42 -28.44 8.40 60.83
N CYS A 43 -28.51 7.44 61.75
CA CYS A 43 -28.47 6.00 61.52
C CYS A 43 -29.12 5.26 62.71
N ASP A 44 -29.52 4.00 62.54
CA ASP A 44 -29.89 3.12 63.66
C ASP A 44 -29.35 1.69 63.45
N GLY A 45 -28.39 1.29 64.28
CA GLY A 45 -27.79 -0.05 64.23
C GLY A 45 -27.09 -0.31 62.90
N THR A 46 -27.61 -1.26 62.11
CA THR A 46 -27.11 -1.55 60.74
C THR A 46 -27.83 -0.75 59.66
N ASN A 47 -28.89 -0.02 60.02
CA ASN A 47 -29.59 0.86 59.09
C ASN A 47 -28.85 2.20 59.04
N LEU A 48 -27.98 2.35 58.04
CA LEU A 48 -27.12 3.53 57.87
C LEU A 48 -27.71 4.58 56.92
N ASP A 49 -29.01 4.51 56.60
CA ASP A 49 -29.67 5.39 55.62
C ASP A 49 -28.96 5.44 54.26
N GLU A 50 -28.47 4.27 53.81
CA GLU A 50 -27.68 4.11 52.59
C GLU A 50 -26.38 4.95 52.53
N GLN A 51 -25.96 5.53 53.66
CA GLN A 51 -24.73 6.31 53.75
C GLN A 51 -23.49 5.41 53.84
N THR A 52 -22.38 5.92 53.33
CA THR A 52 -21.05 5.29 53.36
C THR A 52 -20.00 6.29 53.84
N CYS A 53 -18.78 5.81 54.13
CA CYS A 53 -17.66 6.69 54.46
C CYS A 53 -17.38 7.72 53.36
N ALA A 54 -17.55 7.35 52.08
CA ALA A 54 -17.44 8.25 50.93
C ALA A 54 -18.41 9.44 50.97
N LEU A 55 -19.64 9.24 51.45
CA LEU A 55 -20.67 10.28 51.51
C LEU A 55 -20.54 11.16 52.76
N VAL A 56 -20.24 10.54 53.91
CA VAL A 56 -20.21 11.25 55.22
C VAL A 56 -18.87 11.93 55.47
N VAL A 57 -17.76 11.35 55.00
CA VAL A 57 -16.40 11.89 55.16
C VAL A 57 -15.64 11.82 53.83
N PRO A 58 -15.85 12.78 52.90
CA PRO A 58 -15.26 12.74 51.57
C PRO A 58 -13.72 12.65 51.53
N THR A 59 -13.02 13.06 52.59
CA THR A 59 -11.55 12.97 52.69
C THR A 59 -11.04 11.59 53.10
N ARG A 60 -11.93 10.70 53.55
CA ARG A 60 -11.64 9.33 53.97
C ARG A 60 -12.75 8.41 53.43
N PRO A 61 -12.82 8.24 52.10
CA PRO A 61 -13.93 7.57 51.45
C PRO A 61 -13.99 6.06 51.71
N GLY A 62 -12.86 5.45 52.11
CA GLY A 62 -12.79 4.02 52.35
C GLY A 62 -13.16 3.58 53.76
N GLY A 63 -13.15 2.26 53.97
CA GLY A 63 -13.47 1.63 55.26
C GLY A 63 -14.97 1.43 55.50
N THR A 64 -15.36 1.18 56.75
CA THR A 64 -16.76 0.83 57.10
C THR A 64 -17.39 1.92 57.96
N LEU A 65 -18.51 2.46 57.49
CA LEU A 65 -19.34 3.36 58.28
C LEU A 65 -20.14 2.54 59.29
N ALA A 66 -20.22 3.00 60.54
CA ALA A 66 -21.01 2.37 61.59
C ALA A 66 -21.93 3.38 62.27
N CYS A 67 -22.86 2.87 63.08
CA CYS A 67 -23.74 3.71 63.88
C CYS A 67 -23.35 3.67 65.36
N THR A 68 -23.24 4.84 66.00
CA THR A 68 -22.96 4.92 67.44
C THR A 68 -24.19 4.55 68.27
N PRO A 69 -24.04 4.20 69.56
CA PRO A 69 -25.17 4.00 70.49
C PRO A 69 -26.03 5.26 70.73
N THR A 70 -25.64 6.40 70.16
CA THR A 70 -26.36 7.67 70.18
C THR A 70 -26.97 8.04 68.82
N CYS A 71 -26.96 7.13 67.84
CA CYS A 71 -27.58 7.25 66.52
C CYS A 71 -27.06 8.42 65.68
N THR A 72 -25.76 8.66 65.84
CA THR A 72 -24.93 9.47 64.94
C THR A 72 -23.93 8.57 64.23
N PHE A 73 -23.46 8.99 63.05
CA PHE A 73 -22.45 8.24 62.31
C PHE A 73 -21.14 8.09 63.09
N ASP A 74 -20.62 6.86 63.17
CA ASP A 74 -19.27 6.56 63.60
C ASP A 74 -18.33 6.50 62.39
N THR A 75 -17.45 7.49 62.30
CA THR A 75 -16.50 7.66 61.19
C THR A 75 -15.07 7.27 61.58
N ALA A 76 -14.89 6.64 62.75
CA ALA A 76 -13.58 6.23 63.23
C ALA A 76 -12.93 5.16 62.34
N ALA A 77 -13.73 4.29 61.73
CA ALA A 77 -13.29 3.25 60.81
C ALA A 77 -13.23 3.71 59.34
N CYS A 78 -13.54 4.97 59.04
CA CYS A 78 -13.35 5.53 57.70
C CYS A 78 -11.88 5.83 57.44
N THR A 79 -11.35 5.38 56.31
CA THR A 79 -9.92 5.45 55.95
C THR A 79 -9.69 6.24 54.68
N ALA A 80 -8.45 6.70 54.49
CA ALA A 80 -8.01 7.22 53.20
C ALA A 80 -8.18 6.13 52.11
N PRO A 81 -8.38 6.51 50.83
CA PRO A 81 -8.51 5.54 49.74
C PRO A 81 -7.24 4.68 49.68
N SER A 82 -7.42 3.38 49.41
CA SER A 82 -6.31 2.44 49.42
C SER A 82 -6.50 1.34 48.38
N CYS A 83 -5.71 1.43 47.32
CA CYS A 83 -5.66 0.44 46.27
C CYS A 83 -5.29 -0.97 46.76
N GLY A 84 -5.99 -1.97 46.23
CA GLY A 84 -5.82 -3.40 46.51
C GLY A 84 -6.75 -3.94 47.60
N ASN A 85 -7.80 -3.19 47.98
CA ASN A 85 -8.77 -3.61 48.98
C ASN A 85 -10.07 -4.22 48.40
N ASN A 86 -10.17 -4.31 47.07
CA ASN A 86 -11.33 -4.75 46.28
C ASN A 86 -12.58 -3.85 46.42
N ALA A 87 -12.41 -2.57 46.70
CA ALA A 87 -13.49 -1.59 46.68
C ALA A 87 -12.99 -0.31 46.00
N ILE A 88 -13.67 0.14 44.94
CA ILE A 88 -13.30 1.39 44.27
C ILE A 88 -13.57 2.59 45.17
N GLU A 89 -12.52 3.32 45.51
CA GLU A 89 -12.55 4.45 46.42
C GLU A 89 -11.90 5.70 45.80
N GLY A 90 -12.54 6.86 45.94
CA GLY A 90 -11.93 8.15 45.56
C GLY A 90 -11.68 8.28 44.06
N THR A 91 -10.42 8.15 43.61
CA THR A 91 -9.97 8.35 42.22
C THR A 91 -9.51 7.05 41.54
N GLU A 92 -9.78 5.91 42.16
CA GLU A 92 -9.48 4.60 41.58
C GLU A 92 -10.38 4.33 40.37
N GLU A 93 -9.80 3.82 39.29
CA GLU A 93 -10.55 3.40 38.09
C GLU A 93 -11.11 1.98 38.28
N CYS A 94 -10.42 1.19 39.10
CA CYS A 94 -10.74 -0.16 39.53
C CYS A 94 -10.00 -0.46 40.84
N ASP A 95 -10.39 -1.48 41.59
CA ASP A 95 -9.59 -2.06 42.68
C ASP A 95 -9.72 -3.59 42.69
N GLY A 96 -8.61 -4.28 42.40
CA GLY A 96 -8.56 -5.75 42.44
C GLY A 96 -9.58 -6.37 41.50
N THR A 97 -10.61 -7.03 42.05
CA THR A 97 -11.72 -7.58 41.25
C THR A 97 -12.90 -6.63 41.04
N ASP A 98 -12.93 -5.49 41.74
CA ASP A 98 -13.94 -4.45 41.53
C ASP A 98 -13.51 -3.57 40.35
N LEU A 99 -14.04 -3.88 39.17
CA LEU A 99 -13.74 -3.17 37.92
C LEU A 99 -14.74 -2.05 37.61
N GLY A 100 -15.65 -1.73 38.55
CA GLY A 100 -16.65 -0.68 38.35
C GLY A 100 -17.68 -1.02 37.29
N GLY A 101 -17.83 -2.31 36.98
CA GLY A 101 -18.71 -2.82 35.92
C GLY A 101 -18.19 -2.55 34.50
N GLN A 102 -16.96 -2.05 34.33
CA GLN A 102 -16.33 -1.88 33.03
C GLN A 102 -15.82 -3.22 32.49
N THR A 103 -15.83 -3.34 31.17
CA THR A 103 -15.29 -4.46 30.41
C THR A 103 -14.37 -3.94 29.31
N CYS A 104 -13.58 -4.80 28.70
CA CYS A 104 -12.76 -4.40 27.55
C CYS A 104 -13.62 -3.81 26.41
N ASP A 105 -14.85 -4.33 26.20
CA ASP A 105 -15.79 -3.86 25.17
C ASP A 105 -16.24 -2.40 25.37
N ASP A 106 -16.13 -1.85 26.59
CA ASP A 106 -16.49 -0.47 26.89
C ASP A 106 -15.40 0.53 26.47
N HIS A 107 -14.22 0.04 26.07
CA HIS A 107 -13.07 0.87 25.69
C HIS A 107 -12.78 0.75 24.19
N ALA A 108 -12.63 1.91 23.53
CA ALA A 108 -12.31 1.96 22.12
C ALA A 108 -10.99 1.23 21.82
N GLY A 109 -11.01 0.35 20.80
CA GLY A 109 -9.85 -0.45 20.38
C GLY A 109 -9.87 -1.91 20.84
N PHE A 110 -10.90 -2.34 21.57
CA PHE A 110 -11.07 -3.74 22.01
C PHE A 110 -12.44 -4.29 21.61
N SER A 111 -12.48 -5.60 21.31
CA SER A 111 -13.71 -6.34 20.95
C SER A 111 -14.04 -7.45 21.94
N GLY A 112 -13.32 -7.52 23.07
CA GLY A 112 -13.51 -8.53 24.10
C GLY A 112 -12.30 -8.69 25.02
N GLY A 113 -12.20 -9.86 25.65
CA GLY A 113 -11.12 -10.21 26.58
C GLY A 113 -11.47 -9.97 28.05
N THR A 114 -10.44 -9.96 28.90
CA THR A 114 -10.59 -9.79 30.36
C THR A 114 -9.91 -8.51 30.82
N LEU A 115 -10.72 -7.55 31.28
CA LEU A 115 -10.21 -6.32 31.89
C LEU A 115 -9.66 -6.64 33.29
N GLY A 116 -8.45 -6.17 33.57
CA GLY A 116 -7.82 -6.30 34.88
C GLY A 116 -7.72 -4.97 35.61
N CYS A 117 -7.10 -5.02 36.79
CA CYS A 117 -6.77 -3.83 37.57
C CYS A 117 -5.31 -3.87 38.00
N THR A 118 -4.56 -2.81 37.72
CA THR A 118 -3.14 -2.74 38.11
C THR A 118 -2.99 -2.52 39.61
N ALA A 119 -1.78 -2.75 40.14
CA ALA A 119 -1.43 -2.39 41.52
C ALA A 119 -1.48 -0.88 41.82
N SER A 120 -1.72 -0.04 40.79
CA SER A 120 -1.94 1.40 40.92
C SER A 120 -3.41 1.79 40.77
N CYS A 121 -4.33 0.82 40.74
CA CYS A 121 -5.78 1.03 40.60
C CYS A 121 -6.19 1.79 39.34
N THR A 122 -5.45 1.50 38.27
CA THR A 122 -5.79 1.87 36.90
C THR A 122 -6.21 0.61 36.15
N TRP A 123 -7.02 0.75 35.11
CA TRP A 123 -7.38 -0.38 34.27
C TRP A 123 -6.14 -1.07 33.68
N ASP A 124 -6.15 -2.40 33.70
CA ASP A 124 -5.15 -3.25 33.04
C ASP A 124 -5.79 -3.87 31.79
N THR A 125 -5.44 -3.36 30.62
CA THR A 125 -5.97 -3.82 29.33
C THR A 125 -5.09 -4.88 28.66
N SER A 126 -4.07 -5.40 29.36
CA SER A 126 -3.10 -6.35 28.78
C SER A 126 -3.71 -7.69 28.35
N ALA A 127 -4.87 -8.05 28.90
CA ALA A 127 -5.63 -9.25 28.59
C ALA A 127 -6.94 -8.96 27.84
N CYS A 128 -7.09 -7.75 27.29
CA CYS A 128 -8.17 -7.41 26.37
C CYS A 128 -7.85 -7.87 24.94
N ASP A 129 -8.87 -8.37 24.25
CA ASP A 129 -8.79 -8.76 22.84
C ASP A 129 -8.94 -7.52 21.97
N VAL A 130 -7.93 -7.25 21.13
CA VAL A 130 -7.87 -6.05 20.28
C VAL A 130 -8.83 -6.18 19.10
N ASP A 131 -9.60 -5.11 18.81
CA ASP A 131 -10.44 -5.02 17.62
C ASP A 131 -9.64 -4.51 16.42
N CYS A 132 -9.15 -5.42 15.58
CA CYS A 132 -8.38 -5.08 14.38
C CYS A 132 -9.26 -4.63 13.18
N VAL A 133 -10.59 -4.51 13.33
CA VAL A 133 -11.50 -4.18 12.22
C VAL A 133 -11.60 -2.66 11.96
N VAL A 134 -10.94 -1.83 12.77
CA VAL A 134 -10.86 -0.39 12.54
C VAL A 134 -9.64 -0.08 11.65
N GLN A 135 -9.87 0.08 10.35
CA GLN A 135 -8.91 0.35 9.26
C GLN A 135 -8.03 1.63 9.40
N ASP A 136 -7.95 2.29 10.56
CA ASP A 136 -7.37 3.65 10.68
C ASP A 136 -6.32 3.83 11.80
N ASN A 137 -5.63 2.78 12.23
CA ASN A 137 -4.75 2.84 13.42
C ASN A 137 -3.26 3.15 13.16
N PHE A 138 -2.86 3.55 11.94
CA PHE A 138 -1.51 4.11 11.71
C PHE A 138 -1.26 5.38 12.54
N ALA A 139 -2.28 6.22 12.71
CA ALA A 139 -2.20 7.46 13.49
C ALA A 139 -2.08 7.23 15.01
N THR A 140 -2.50 6.06 15.49
CA THR A 140 -2.47 5.63 16.90
C THR A 140 -1.44 4.53 17.18
N CYS A 141 -0.46 4.33 16.29
CA CYS A 141 0.74 3.56 16.58
C CYS A 141 1.32 4.10 17.91
N ASN A 142 1.15 3.32 18.98
CA ASN A 142 1.49 3.71 20.34
C ASN A 142 2.94 3.32 20.61
N PRO A 143 3.89 4.27 20.60
CA PRO A 143 5.32 3.96 20.69
C PRO A 143 5.76 3.46 22.08
N MET A 144 4.83 3.26 23.02
CA MET A 144 5.11 2.79 24.37
C MET A 144 5.18 1.26 24.52
N GLY A 145 5.01 0.49 23.43
CA GLY A 145 5.39 -0.92 23.37
C GLY A 145 4.46 -1.83 24.17
N GLY A 146 3.59 -2.55 23.47
CA GLY A 146 2.81 -3.66 24.02
C GLY A 146 2.62 -4.74 22.98
N ALA A 147 2.30 -5.98 23.40
CA ALA A 147 2.08 -7.12 22.52
C ALA A 147 0.81 -7.01 21.63
N ASN A 148 0.15 -5.84 21.64
CA ASN A 148 -1.19 -5.58 21.14
C ASN A 148 -1.19 -4.41 20.14
N GLU A 149 -0.23 -4.41 19.21
CA GLU A 149 -0.07 -3.42 18.15
C GLU A 149 -0.74 -3.92 16.85
N CYS A 150 -1.70 -3.18 16.32
CA CYS A 150 -2.34 -3.51 15.04
C CYS A 150 -1.49 -3.02 13.88
N CYS A 151 -1.03 -3.97 13.07
CA CYS A 151 -0.41 -3.73 11.77
C CYS A 151 -1.08 -4.63 10.73
N PRO A 152 -0.91 -4.35 9.43
CA PRO A 152 -1.54 -5.13 8.37
C PRO A 152 -1.26 -6.61 8.54
N ASN A 153 -2.32 -7.40 8.41
CA ASN A 153 -2.33 -8.81 8.78
C ASN A 153 -1.81 -9.67 7.62
N ASN A 154 -0.48 -9.80 7.52
CA ASN A 154 0.19 -10.78 6.65
C ASN A 154 0.86 -11.92 7.45
N ASP A 155 0.33 -12.22 8.65
CA ASP A 155 0.81 -13.27 9.57
C ASP A 155 2.26 -13.11 10.09
N MET A 156 2.85 -11.91 10.02
CA MET A 156 4.19 -11.63 10.59
C MET A 156 4.16 -10.76 11.87
N PRO A 157 5.13 -10.95 12.79
CA PRO A 157 5.31 -10.04 13.91
C PRO A 157 5.70 -8.66 13.40
N SER A 158 5.04 -7.63 13.87
CA SER A 158 5.27 -6.25 13.48
C SER A 158 5.56 -5.39 14.71
N THR A 159 6.20 -4.24 14.49
CA THR A 159 6.52 -3.29 15.55
C THR A 159 6.26 -1.86 15.11
N CYS A 160 5.74 -1.06 16.03
CA CYS A 160 5.69 0.38 15.88
C CYS A 160 7.09 1.00 15.94
N PHE A 161 7.57 1.50 14.80
CA PHE A 161 8.81 2.28 14.71
C PHE A 161 8.52 3.78 14.84
N SER A 162 9.29 4.45 15.69
CA SER A 162 9.26 5.91 15.80
C SER A 162 10.66 6.51 15.78
N SER A 163 10.84 7.58 15.00
CA SER A 163 12.07 8.35 14.92
C SER A 163 11.74 9.83 14.73
N GLY A 164 11.88 10.61 15.80
CA GLY A 164 11.41 12.00 15.82
C GLY A 164 9.91 12.07 15.62
N ASP A 165 9.47 12.82 14.59
CA ASP A 165 8.06 12.96 14.23
C ASP A 165 7.56 11.81 13.31
N PHE A 166 8.46 10.99 12.78
CA PHE A 166 8.11 9.85 11.95
C PHE A 166 7.57 8.70 12.80
N ARG A 167 6.41 8.16 12.42
CA ARG A 167 5.78 6.97 12.99
C ARG A 167 5.36 6.06 11.86
N ALA A 168 5.78 4.79 11.91
CA ALA A 168 5.34 3.78 10.97
C ALA A 168 5.23 2.43 11.67
N CYS A 169 4.25 1.61 11.28
CA CYS A 169 4.36 0.20 11.58
C CYS A 169 5.35 -0.44 10.60
N LEU A 170 6.30 -1.21 11.12
CA LEU A 170 7.26 -1.96 10.32
C LEU A 170 7.20 -3.44 10.70
N GLN A 171 7.29 -4.29 9.69
CA GLN A 171 7.42 -5.73 9.90
C GLN A 171 8.73 -6.04 10.62
N THR A 172 8.71 -7.01 11.53
CA THR A 172 9.91 -7.47 12.25
C THR A 172 10.17 -8.94 11.96
N CYS A 173 11.45 -9.28 11.79
CA CYS A 173 11.88 -10.65 11.64
C CYS A 173 13.09 -10.93 12.53
N SER A 174 13.32 -12.21 12.84
CA SER A 174 14.43 -12.64 13.69
C SER A 174 15.74 -12.84 12.92
N ASP A 175 15.67 -12.99 11.60
CA ASP A 175 16.77 -13.29 10.70
C ASP A 175 16.59 -12.55 9.37
N HIS A 176 17.68 -12.04 8.79
CA HIS A 176 17.72 -11.23 7.56
C HIS A 176 16.92 -11.87 6.40
N ALA A 177 16.95 -13.19 6.30
CA ALA A 177 16.29 -13.96 5.25
C ALA A 177 14.77 -14.16 5.43
N ASP A 178 14.16 -13.57 6.47
CA ASP A 178 12.71 -13.64 6.76
C ASP A 178 11.96 -12.31 6.50
N CYS A 179 12.70 -11.23 6.19
CA CYS A 179 12.20 -9.88 5.95
C CYS A 179 12.00 -9.56 4.45
N GLY A 180 10.79 -9.12 4.04
CA GLY A 180 10.49 -8.72 2.65
C GLY A 180 10.70 -7.23 2.36
N TRP A 181 10.33 -6.38 3.32
CA TRP A 181 10.65 -4.95 3.43
C TRP A 181 10.63 -4.63 4.92
N SER A 182 11.76 -4.81 5.61
CA SER A 182 11.74 -4.66 7.07
C SER A 182 13.09 -4.33 7.69
N MET A 183 13.00 -3.82 8.92
CA MET A 183 14.16 -3.47 9.72
C MET A 183 14.78 -4.73 10.32
N GLU A 184 16.02 -5.00 9.96
CA GLU A 184 16.84 -6.04 10.57
C GLU A 184 17.44 -5.55 11.88
N CYS A 185 17.34 -6.37 12.93
CA CYS A 185 18.03 -6.13 14.18
C CYS A 185 19.51 -6.54 14.12
N VAL A 186 20.36 -5.65 13.61
CA VAL A 186 21.78 -5.97 13.38
C VAL A 186 22.56 -6.18 14.68
N THR A 187 22.18 -5.48 15.76
CA THR A 187 22.78 -5.69 17.08
C THR A 187 21.91 -5.15 18.21
N ASN A 188 22.05 -5.68 19.42
CA ASN A 188 21.36 -5.20 20.61
C ASN A 188 22.28 -4.33 21.48
N ILE A 189 21.83 -3.13 21.83
CA ILE A 189 22.46 -2.27 22.83
C ILE A 189 21.51 -2.16 24.02
N GLY A 190 21.67 -3.05 25.00
CA GLY A 190 20.71 -3.21 26.09
C GLY A 190 19.44 -3.93 25.59
N ASN A 191 18.26 -3.33 25.81
CA ASN A 191 16.98 -3.83 25.29
C ASN A 191 16.58 -3.17 23.96
N LEU A 192 17.44 -2.31 23.42
CA LEU A 192 17.19 -1.58 22.17
C LEU A 192 17.88 -2.28 21.03
N CYS A 193 17.08 -2.64 20.03
CA CYS A 193 17.52 -3.18 18.76
C CYS A 193 18.07 -2.05 17.88
N TYR A 194 19.32 -2.17 17.42
CA TYR A 194 19.89 -1.31 16.38
C TYR A 194 19.51 -1.85 15.01
N ILE A 195 18.87 -1.01 14.22
CA ILE A 195 18.12 -1.41 13.03
C ILE A 195 18.90 -1.07 11.74
N SER A 196 18.90 -1.98 10.77
CA SER A 196 19.25 -1.71 9.37
C SER A 196 18.02 -1.93 8.51
N PHE A 197 17.79 -1.08 7.52
CA PHE A 197 16.78 -1.37 6.50
C PHE A 197 17.41 -2.38 5.54
N CYS A 198 16.87 -3.60 5.49
CA CYS A 198 17.39 -4.65 4.65
C CYS A 198 16.28 -5.22 3.77
N GLY A 199 16.52 -5.16 2.47
CA GLY A 199 16.22 -6.23 1.55
C GLY A 199 17.53 -6.48 0.80
N GLU A 200 18.00 -7.72 0.72
CA GLU A 200 18.90 -8.05 -0.37
C GLU A 200 18.11 -7.71 -1.64
N GLY A 201 18.56 -6.71 -2.39
CA GLY A 201 18.26 -6.64 -3.81
C GLY A 201 18.73 -7.97 -4.36
N MET A 202 17.81 -8.93 -4.43
CA MET A 202 18.11 -10.28 -4.85
C MET A 202 18.76 -10.11 -6.21
N GLN A 203 20.01 -10.56 -6.37
CA GLN A 203 20.49 -10.90 -7.69
C GLN A 203 19.51 -11.95 -8.20
N MET A 204 18.62 -11.54 -9.10
CA MET A 204 17.56 -12.40 -9.58
C MET A 204 18.03 -13.00 -10.89
N ASP A 205 18.04 -14.33 -10.98
CA ASP A 205 18.39 -15.00 -12.23
C ASP A 205 17.33 -14.75 -13.34
N ASP A 206 16.11 -14.34 -12.97
CA ASP A 206 15.03 -13.99 -13.90
C ASP A 206 14.06 -12.94 -13.30
N VAL A 207 14.17 -11.69 -13.76
CA VAL A 207 13.28 -10.58 -13.37
C VAL A 207 11.84 -10.72 -13.94
N GLN A 208 11.61 -11.64 -14.87
CA GLN A 208 10.27 -11.94 -15.40
C GLN A 208 9.52 -12.97 -14.57
N ALA A 209 10.23 -13.84 -13.84
CA ALA A 209 9.64 -14.89 -13.02
C ALA A 209 8.98 -14.33 -11.74
N PRO A 210 8.06 -15.08 -11.11
CA PRO A 210 7.68 -14.85 -9.72
C PRO A 210 8.93 -14.98 -8.83
N CYS A 211 9.03 -14.12 -7.83
CA CYS A 211 10.05 -14.26 -6.79
C CYS A 211 9.47 -14.90 -5.55
N THR A 212 10.36 -15.31 -4.66
CA THR A 212 9.99 -15.74 -3.33
C THR A 212 10.59 -14.74 -2.37
N LEU A 213 9.74 -14.02 -1.64
CA LEU A 213 10.21 -13.28 -0.50
C LEU A 213 10.67 -14.26 0.57
N ALA A 214 11.55 -13.74 1.39
CA ALA A 214 11.87 -14.20 2.71
C ALA A 214 10.69 -14.91 3.45
N GLY A 215 10.96 -16.08 4.03
CA GLY A 215 9.95 -16.95 4.65
C GLY A 215 9.14 -17.84 3.69
N GLY A 216 9.51 -17.90 2.39
CA GLY A 216 8.82 -18.75 1.40
C GLY A 216 7.54 -18.13 0.84
N ARG A 217 7.35 -16.83 1.05
CA ARG A 217 6.17 -16.09 0.59
C ARG A 217 6.28 -15.81 -0.90
N ALA A 218 5.16 -15.97 -1.61
CA ALA A 218 5.11 -15.62 -3.02
C ALA A 218 5.29 -14.11 -3.19
N GLY A 219 6.05 -13.72 -4.21
CA GLY A 219 6.28 -12.34 -4.57
C GLY A 219 6.23 -12.13 -6.08
N THR A 220 6.02 -10.87 -6.43
CA THR A 220 6.03 -10.39 -7.81
C THR A 220 7.32 -9.60 -8.04
N CYS A 221 8.13 -10.02 -9.02
CA CYS A 221 9.31 -9.24 -9.41
C CYS A 221 8.88 -7.97 -10.14
N TYR A 222 9.40 -6.83 -9.70
CA TYR A 222 9.40 -5.59 -10.47
C TYR A 222 10.84 -5.28 -10.92
N PRO A 223 11.11 -5.27 -12.24
CA PRO A 223 12.44 -4.90 -12.74
C PRO A 223 12.76 -3.45 -12.37
N VAL A 224 14.00 -3.21 -11.96
CA VAL A 224 14.49 -1.86 -11.62
C VAL A 224 15.91 -1.70 -12.15
N TRP A 225 16.39 -0.46 -12.16
CA TRP A 225 17.74 -0.11 -12.64
C TRP A 225 17.89 -0.38 -14.14
N ARG A 226 19.09 -0.78 -14.56
CA ARG A 226 19.44 -0.96 -15.96
C ARG A 226 19.29 -2.42 -16.34
N ALA A 227 18.97 -2.68 -17.60
CA ALA A 227 18.84 -4.03 -18.15
C ALA A 227 20.10 -4.87 -17.92
N MET A 228 21.29 -4.26 -18.00
CA MET A 228 22.56 -4.96 -17.75
C MET A 228 22.81 -5.35 -16.29
N ASP A 229 22.07 -4.78 -15.33
CA ASP A 229 22.28 -5.06 -13.92
C ASP A 229 21.56 -6.35 -13.48
N ASP A 230 20.71 -6.92 -14.34
CA ASP A 230 19.79 -8.04 -14.03
C ASP A 230 19.05 -7.80 -12.68
N GLY A 231 18.70 -6.53 -12.45
CA GLY A 231 18.20 -6.03 -11.18
C GLY A 231 16.68 -6.04 -11.08
N GLY A 232 16.17 -6.50 -9.95
CA GLY A 232 14.74 -6.47 -9.64
C GLY A 232 14.47 -6.31 -8.16
N ILE A 233 13.29 -5.80 -7.84
CA ILE A 233 12.73 -5.78 -6.50
C ILE A 233 11.67 -6.87 -6.42
N CYS A 234 11.69 -7.66 -5.35
CA CYS A 234 10.59 -8.58 -5.05
C CYS A 234 9.55 -7.87 -4.19
N LEU A 235 8.32 -7.80 -4.68
CA LEU A 235 7.20 -7.20 -3.98
C LEU A 235 6.29 -8.29 -3.43
N GLU A 236 5.72 -8.09 -2.23
CA GLU A 236 4.78 -9.04 -1.67
C GLU A 236 3.61 -9.25 -2.62
N ASN A 237 3.24 -10.51 -2.82
CA ASN A 237 2.22 -10.84 -3.80
C ASN A 237 0.82 -10.53 -3.25
N GLY A 238 -0.06 -10.01 -4.12
CA GLY A 238 -1.44 -9.75 -3.78
C GLY A 238 -2.38 -10.94 -3.98
N THR A 239 -3.66 -10.75 -3.67
CA THR A 239 -4.71 -11.75 -3.90
C THR A 239 -5.70 -11.39 -5.00
N LEU A 240 -5.71 -10.15 -5.50
CA LEU A 240 -6.59 -9.73 -6.57
C LEU A 240 -6.14 -10.34 -7.89
N GLU A 241 -7.03 -11.05 -8.55
CA GLU A 241 -6.74 -11.74 -9.79
C GLU A 241 -6.72 -10.76 -10.99
N HIS A 242 -6.18 -11.23 -12.10
CA HIS A 242 -6.14 -10.47 -13.35
C HIS A 242 -7.53 -9.96 -13.78
N GLY A 243 -7.64 -8.67 -14.05
CA GLY A 243 -8.86 -7.97 -14.42
C GLY A 243 -9.71 -7.48 -13.24
N GLU A 244 -9.39 -7.85 -11.99
CA GLU A 244 -10.09 -7.35 -10.81
C GLU A 244 -9.73 -5.89 -10.50
N THR A 245 -10.64 -5.18 -9.83
CA THR A 245 -10.45 -3.79 -9.43
C THR A 245 -9.49 -3.69 -8.24
N CYS A 246 -8.49 -2.84 -8.34
CA CYS A 246 -7.52 -2.55 -7.29
C CYS A 246 -7.53 -1.07 -6.91
N PRO A 247 -7.39 -0.70 -5.63
CA PRO A 247 -7.21 0.69 -5.21
C PRO A 247 -5.84 1.20 -5.64
N LEU A 248 -5.80 2.35 -6.33
CA LEU A 248 -4.53 2.96 -6.78
C LEU A 248 -3.75 3.60 -5.62
N ALA A 249 -4.43 3.90 -4.51
CA ALA A 249 -3.78 4.40 -3.29
C ALA A 249 -2.84 3.35 -2.67
N ASP A 250 -3.13 2.06 -2.88
CA ASP A 250 -2.35 0.94 -2.36
C ASP A 250 -1.43 0.34 -3.45
N ALA A 251 -1.34 0.99 -4.62
CA ALA A 251 -0.41 0.62 -5.67
C ALA A 251 1.01 1.10 -5.30
N MET A 252 1.95 0.16 -5.26
CA MET A 252 3.41 0.31 -5.17
C MET A 252 3.96 1.69 -4.75
N GLY A 253 4.52 1.76 -3.54
CA GLY A 253 5.21 2.97 -3.03
C GLY A 253 4.95 3.26 -1.55
N ILE A 254 4.06 2.50 -0.91
CA ILE A 254 3.72 2.63 0.50
C ILE A 254 4.15 1.35 1.21
N ALA A 255 4.81 1.48 2.36
CA ALA A 255 5.26 0.35 3.19
C ALA A 255 4.10 -0.41 3.89
N ASP A 256 2.86 -0.06 3.56
CA ASP A 256 1.60 -0.53 4.15
C ASP A 256 0.66 -0.91 3.01
N THR A 257 0.80 -2.13 2.50
CA THR A 257 -0.05 -2.63 1.42
C THR A 257 -0.69 -3.93 1.86
N ASP A 258 -2.01 -3.92 2.06
CA ASP A 258 -2.81 -5.10 2.35
C ASP A 258 -2.78 -6.05 1.13
N PRO A 259 -2.28 -7.30 1.23
CA PRO A 259 -2.29 -8.25 0.12
C PRO A 259 -3.69 -8.44 -0.50
N ALA A 260 -4.76 -8.26 0.28
CA ALA A 260 -6.15 -8.34 -0.20
C ALA A 260 -6.50 -7.27 -1.23
N THR A 261 -5.75 -6.16 -1.23
CA THR A 261 -5.94 -5.01 -2.14
C THR A 261 -4.91 -4.97 -3.27
N GLN A 262 -3.94 -5.88 -3.27
CA GLN A 262 -2.87 -5.94 -4.24
C GLN A 262 -3.15 -6.98 -5.33
N CYS A 263 -2.50 -6.79 -6.48
CA CYS A 263 -2.61 -7.71 -7.61
C CYS A 263 -1.72 -8.95 -7.43
N ASN A 264 -2.30 -10.11 -7.68
CA ASN A 264 -1.62 -11.39 -7.71
C ASN A 264 -0.75 -11.51 -8.98
N ASN A 265 0.55 -11.64 -8.79
CA ASN A 265 1.61 -11.75 -9.80
C ASN A 265 1.46 -10.70 -10.92
N GLY A 266 1.20 -9.46 -10.52
CA GLY A 266 0.81 -8.40 -11.44
C GLY A 266 0.88 -7.02 -10.81
N PHE A 267 0.39 -6.02 -11.54
CA PHE A 267 0.45 -4.61 -11.17
C PHE A 267 -0.92 -3.95 -11.34
N CYS A 268 -1.20 -3.01 -10.44
CA CYS A 268 -2.40 -2.19 -10.51
C CYS A 268 -2.15 -0.98 -11.40
N PHE A 269 -2.89 -0.85 -12.50
CA PHE A 269 -2.84 0.33 -13.37
C PHE A 269 -4.21 0.98 -13.49
N GLY A 270 -4.24 2.31 -13.60
CA GLY A 270 -5.46 3.05 -13.82
C GLY A 270 -5.19 4.39 -14.48
N ALA A 271 -6.27 5.05 -14.91
CA ALA A 271 -6.18 6.32 -15.61
C ALA A 271 -5.63 7.43 -14.68
N SER A 272 -4.95 8.41 -15.26
CA SER A 272 -4.48 9.58 -14.50
C SER A 272 -5.64 10.26 -13.77
N GLY A 273 -5.50 10.43 -12.45
CA GLY A 273 -6.51 11.03 -11.58
C GLY A 273 -7.62 10.08 -11.09
N ALA A 274 -7.57 8.79 -11.45
CA ALA A 274 -8.48 7.79 -10.89
C ALA A 274 -8.08 7.39 -9.47
N THR A 275 -9.04 6.88 -8.69
CA THR A 275 -8.82 6.31 -7.35
C THR A 275 -8.69 4.78 -7.38
N GLU A 276 -9.20 4.16 -8.44
CA GLU A 276 -9.20 2.71 -8.66
C GLU A 276 -8.63 2.41 -10.05
N GLY A 277 -8.02 1.24 -10.17
CA GLY A 277 -7.46 0.68 -11.38
C GLY A 277 -7.90 -0.76 -11.58
N SER A 278 -7.19 -1.46 -12.45
CA SER A 278 -7.38 -2.89 -12.70
C SER A 278 -6.07 -3.64 -12.51
N CYS A 279 -6.16 -4.89 -12.10
CA CYS A 279 -5.01 -5.78 -11.96
C CYS A 279 -4.58 -6.37 -13.29
N PHE A 280 -3.33 -6.13 -13.68
CA PHE A 280 -2.74 -6.67 -14.89
C PHE A 280 -1.65 -7.66 -14.50
N GLY A 281 -1.81 -8.93 -14.91
CA GLY A 281 -0.83 -9.97 -14.58
C GLY A 281 0.48 -9.76 -15.33
N LYS A 282 1.57 -10.33 -14.84
CA LYS A 282 2.84 -10.34 -15.57
C LYS A 282 2.83 -11.36 -16.71
N CYS A 283 3.63 -11.07 -17.72
CA CYS A 283 4.05 -12.02 -18.74
C CYS A 283 5.56 -11.90 -18.97
N ASN A 284 6.17 -12.92 -19.58
CA ASN A 284 7.56 -12.86 -20.00
C ASN A 284 7.63 -12.48 -21.50
N PRO A 285 7.98 -11.24 -21.85
CA PRO A 285 7.94 -10.79 -23.24
C PRO A 285 9.04 -11.44 -24.10
N LEU A 286 10.14 -11.88 -23.47
CA LEU A 286 11.23 -12.60 -24.13
C LEU A 286 10.81 -14.02 -24.52
N GLU A 287 10.10 -14.71 -23.61
CA GLU A 287 9.52 -16.03 -23.91
C GLU A 287 8.45 -15.95 -25.00
N VAL A 288 7.59 -14.92 -24.93
CA VAL A 288 6.56 -14.68 -25.94
C VAL A 288 7.19 -14.44 -27.31
N LEU A 289 8.24 -13.61 -27.40
CA LEU A 289 8.97 -13.39 -28.64
C LEU A 289 9.64 -14.67 -29.18
N ALA A 290 10.27 -15.44 -28.29
CA ALA A 290 10.98 -16.66 -28.68
C ALA A 290 10.05 -17.78 -29.17
N THR A 291 8.83 -17.85 -28.63
CA THR A 291 7.88 -18.95 -28.89
C THR A 291 6.73 -18.56 -29.81
N GLY A 292 6.46 -17.26 -29.98
CA GLY A 292 5.26 -16.73 -30.64
C GLY A 292 3.97 -17.09 -29.91
N THR A 293 4.04 -17.51 -28.64
CA THR A 293 2.90 -17.96 -27.84
C THR A 293 2.69 -17.00 -26.67
N ASP A 294 1.48 -16.52 -26.50
CA ASP A 294 1.08 -15.65 -25.41
C ASP A 294 0.33 -16.44 -24.34
N ALA A 295 0.82 -16.40 -23.11
CA ALA A 295 0.24 -17.08 -21.96
C ALA A 295 -0.77 -16.21 -21.18
N CYS A 296 -0.99 -14.96 -21.62
CA CYS A 296 -1.90 -14.05 -20.95
C CYS A 296 -3.35 -14.57 -20.96
N PRO A 297 -4.15 -14.23 -19.93
CA PRO A 297 -5.56 -14.64 -19.85
C PRO A 297 -6.40 -14.14 -21.02
N ALA A 298 -7.60 -14.71 -21.18
CA ALA A 298 -8.53 -14.29 -22.24
C ALA A 298 -8.86 -12.79 -22.16
N ASN A 299 -8.97 -12.14 -23.32
CA ASN A 299 -9.15 -10.69 -23.46
C ASN A 299 -7.98 -9.85 -22.93
N SER A 300 -6.78 -10.43 -22.95
CA SER A 300 -5.54 -9.71 -22.69
C SER A 300 -4.43 -10.21 -23.62
N ALA A 301 -3.38 -9.40 -23.78
CA ALA A 301 -2.19 -9.77 -24.53
C ALA A 301 -0.94 -9.27 -23.83
N CYS A 302 0.13 -10.04 -23.96
CA CYS A 302 1.43 -9.64 -23.44
C CYS A 302 1.96 -8.44 -24.22
N VAL A 303 2.19 -7.35 -23.51
CA VAL A 303 2.86 -6.15 -24.02
C VAL A 303 4.13 -5.90 -23.21
N ASN A 304 5.12 -5.28 -23.83
CA ASN A 304 6.40 -5.01 -23.19
C ASN A 304 6.57 -3.50 -22.93
N PHE A 305 6.69 -3.13 -21.66
CA PHE A 305 6.79 -1.75 -21.19
C PHE A 305 8.23 -1.26 -20.98
N SER A 306 9.26 -2.03 -21.34
CA SER A 306 10.65 -1.55 -21.23
C SER A 306 10.86 -0.23 -21.98
N SER A 307 11.64 0.64 -21.35
CA SER A 307 11.97 1.95 -21.90
C SER A 307 13.48 2.17 -21.98
N ILE A 308 13.86 3.34 -22.47
CA ILE A 308 15.22 3.87 -22.38
C ILE A 308 15.07 5.16 -21.60
N ASP A 309 15.93 5.35 -20.60
CA ASP A 309 15.95 6.59 -19.83
C ASP A 309 16.53 7.71 -20.70
N LEU A 310 15.73 8.73 -20.99
CA LEU A 310 16.12 9.87 -21.82
C LEU A 310 16.37 11.14 -21.00
N ASP A 311 16.26 11.07 -19.68
CA ASP A 311 16.45 12.22 -18.82
C ASP A 311 17.93 12.38 -18.47
N GLU A 312 18.56 13.46 -18.95
CA GLU A 312 19.98 13.75 -18.67
C GLU A 312 20.24 14.07 -17.18
N THR A 313 19.21 14.52 -16.47
CA THR A 313 19.30 14.98 -15.08
C THR A 313 18.13 14.49 -14.25
N LEU A 314 18.40 14.19 -12.98
CA LEU A 314 17.37 13.90 -11.98
C LEU A 314 16.60 15.18 -11.58
N ASP A 315 15.50 15.03 -10.85
CA ASP A 315 14.65 16.14 -10.37
C ASP A 315 15.38 17.19 -9.51
N ASP A 316 16.48 16.79 -8.86
CA ASP A 316 17.33 17.67 -8.05
C ASP A 316 18.40 18.42 -8.88
N GLY A 317 18.44 18.16 -10.20
CA GLY A 317 19.38 18.74 -11.15
C GLY A 317 20.75 18.06 -11.19
N SER A 318 20.97 16.96 -10.47
CA SER A 318 22.20 16.18 -10.62
C SER A 318 22.18 15.39 -11.94
N PRO A 319 23.35 15.01 -12.49
CA PRO A 319 23.42 14.08 -13.62
C PRO A 319 22.66 12.79 -13.32
N ASN A 320 21.95 12.26 -14.31
CA ASN A 320 21.33 10.95 -14.22
C ASN A 320 22.31 9.87 -14.71
N ASP A 321 22.70 8.98 -13.81
CA ASP A 321 23.62 7.88 -14.14
C ASP A 321 22.95 6.78 -15.00
N ASN A 322 21.64 6.84 -15.21
CA ASN A 322 20.91 5.93 -16.09
C ASN A 322 20.64 6.53 -17.48
N PHE A 323 21.05 7.77 -17.74
CA PHE A 323 20.80 8.42 -19.04
C PHE A 323 21.28 7.56 -20.22
N LEU A 324 20.37 7.28 -21.16
CA LEU A 324 20.47 6.40 -22.33
C LEU A 324 20.57 4.89 -22.05
N PHE A 325 20.56 4.47 -20.79
CA PHE A 325 20.51 3.07 -20.44
C PHE A 325 19.10 2.51 -20.65
N ARG A 326 19.06 1.24 -21.04
CA ARG A 326 17.82 0.51 -21.24
C ARG A 326 17.34 0.00 -19.88
N GLU A 327 16.04 0.09 -19.61
CA GLU A 327 15.42 -0.59 -18.47
C GLU A 327 15.17 -2.06 -18.81
N PRO A 328 15.20 -2.97 -17.81
CA PRO A 328 14.87 -4.37 -18.07
C PRO A 328 13.47 -4.52 -18.68
N ASP A 329 13.29 -5.59 -19.46
CA ASP A 329 11.98 -5.94 -20.02
C ASP A 329 10.89 -6.00 -18.94
N LEU A 330 9.72 -5.45 -19.20
CA LEU A 330 8.59 -5.53 -18.28
C LEU A 330 7.35 -5.98 -19.04
N GLY A 331 7.08 -7.28 -19.00
CA GLY A 331 5.88 -7.83 -19.62
C GLY A 331 4.65 -7.71 -18.73
N VAL A 332 3.58 -7.18 -19.29
CA VAL A 332 2.27 -7.10 -18.64
C VAL A 332 1.20 -7.65 -19.58
N CYS A 333 0.30 -8.47 -19.05
CA CYS A 333 -0.92 -8.90 -19.72
C CYS A 333 -1.90 -7.74 -19.72
N TYR A 334 -1.92 -6.96 -20.80
CA TYR A 334 -2.78 -5.80 -20.91
C TYR A 334 -4.23 -6.22 -21.21
N VAL A 335 -5.15 -5.94 -20.29
CA VAL A 335 -6.59 -6.20 -20.45
C VAL A 335 -7.20 -5.18 -21.41
N TRP A 336 -8.12 -5.64 -22.27
CA TRP A 336 -8.99 -4.75 -23.03
C TRP A 336 -10.46 -5.05 -22.80
N GLU A 337 -11.29 -4.03 -23.06
CA GLU A 337 -12.74 -4.17 -23.12
C GLU A 337 -13.19 -4.64 -24.50
N ALA A 338 -14.37 -5.26 -24.55
CA ALA A 338 -14.97 -5.70 -25.81
C ALA A 338 -15.20 -4.50 -26.75
N GLY A 339 -14.71 -4.60 -27.98
CA GLY A 339 -14.73 -3.52 -28.97
C GLY A 339 -13.54 -2.56 -28.92
N ASN A 340 -12.57 -2.80 -28.03
CA ASN A 340 -11.27 -2.11 -28.00
C ASN A 340 -10.12 -3.14 -27.92
N GLU A 341 -10.27 -4.27 -28.62
CA GLU A 341 -9.30 -5.36 -28.58
C GLU A 341 -7.92 -4.89 -29.05
N ILE A 342 -6.89 -5.17 -28.25
CA ILE A 342 -5.50 -4.92 -28.62
C ILE A 342 -4.90 -6.21 -29.13
N TYR A 343 -4.19 -6.14 -30.25
CA TYR A 343 -3.50 -7.29 -30.82
C TYR A 343 -2.00 -7.10 -30.66
N SER A 344 -1.33 -7.99 -29.92
CA SER A 344 0.13 -7.92 -29.77
C SER A 344 0.81 -8.42 -31.04
N CYS A 345 2.01 -7.90 -31.30
CA CYS A 345 2.81 -8.27 -32.46
C CYS A 345 4.31 -8.22 -32.13
N ASP A 346 5.09 -8.99 -32.88
CA ASP A 346 6.55 -8.92 -32.85
C ASP A 346 7.01 -7.71 -33.68
N LEU A 347 7.72 -6.76 -33.05
CA LEU A 347 8.17 -5.54 -33.71
C LEU A 347 9.22 -5.79 -34.81
N LEU A 348 10.01 -6.86 -34.70
CA LEU A 348 11.06 -7.17 -35.68
C LEU A 348 10.47 -7.81 -36.94
N SER A 349 9.57 -8.78 -36.76
CA SER A 349 8.94 -9.46 -37.91
C SER A 349 7.67 -8.78 -38.42
N GLY A 350 7.02 -7.95 -37.61
CA GLY A 350 5.71 -7.35 -37.89
C GLY A 350 4.55 -8.34 -37.76
N ASN A 351 4.80 -9.57 -37.32
CA ASN A 351 3.77 -10.60 -37.25
C ASN A 351 2.95 -10.49 -35.96
N VAL A 352 1.65 -10.72 -36.06
CA VAL A 352 0.72 -10.81 -34.94
C VAL A 352 1.09 -12.00 -34.07
N ILE A 353 1.14 -11.77 -32.77
CA ILE A 353 1.29 -12.80 -31.74
C ILE A 353 -0.09 -13.17 -31.22
N THR A 354 -0.81 -12.20 -30.65
CA THR A 354 -2.18 -12.37 -30.15
C THR A 354 -3.12 -11.51 -30.98
N GLY A 355 -4.07 -12.13 -31.67
CA GLY A 355 -5.08 -11.40 -32.47
C GLY A 355 -5.49 -12.14 -33.73
N PRO A 356 -6.26 -11.48 -34.62
CA PRO A 356 -6.56 -11.98 -35.95
C PRO A 356 -5.26 -12.23 -36.73
N ASN A 357 -5.19 -13.34 -37.46
CA ASN A 357 -4.03 -13.71 -38.27
C ASN A 357 -2.71 -13.93 -37.49
N ALA A 358 -2.77 -14.52 -36.28
CA ALA A 358 -1.56 -14.92 -35.54
C ALA A 358 -0.51 -15.64 -36.43
N GLY A 359 0.73 -15.17 -36.39
CA GLY A 359 1.84 -15.59 -37.25
C GLY A 359 1.90 -14.92 -38.63
N GLY A 360 0.93 -14.08 -38.98
CA GLY A 360 0.91 -13.24 -40.19
C GLY A 360 0.91 -11.73 -39.84
N PRO A 361 0.80 -10.84 -40.83
CA PRO A 361 0.85 -9.40 -40.60
C PRO A 361 -0.37 -8.92 -39.81
N CYS A 362 -0.24 -7.72 -39.23
CA CYS A 362 -1.37 -7.01 -38.63
C CYS A 362 -2.56 -6.91 -39.61
N PRO A 363 -3.80 -6.78 -39.09
CA PRO A 363 -4.99 -6.64 -39.92
C PRO A 363 -4.87 -5.51 -40.96
N ASP A 364 -5.61 -5.63 -42.06
CA ASP A 364 -5.59 -4.64 -43.15
C ASP A 364 -5.80 -3.21 -42.63
N GLY A 365 -4.87 -2.32 -42.96
CA GLY A 365 -4.89 -0.92 -42.51
C GLY A 365 -4.24 -0.68 -41.14
N MET A 366 -3.66 -1.70 -40.52
CA MET A 366 -2.89 -1.59 -39.28
C MET A 366 -1.42 -1.95 -39.49
N THR A 367 -0.55 -1.51 -38.58
CA THR A 367 0.85 -1.94 -38.51
C THR A 367 1.29 -2.16 -37.07
N CYS A 368 2.32 -2.99 -36.88
CA CYS A 368 2.88 -3.25 -35.57
C CYS A 368 3.61 -2.00 -35.07
N ASN A 369 3.20 -1.46 -33.93
CA ASN A 369 3.72 -0.23 -33.35
C ASN A 369 4.24 -0.48 -31.93
N TYR A 370 5.30 0.23 -31.53
CA TYR A 370 5.93 0.02 -30.22
C TYR A 370 5.16 0.79 -29.12
N PHE A 371 5.26 0.31 -27.88
CA PHE A 371 4.78 1.05 -26.70
C PHE A 371 5.83 2.05 -26.19
N GLY A 372 7.08 1.62 -26.12
CA GLY A 372 8.23 2.44 -25.75
C GLY A 372 9.49 2.02 -26.51
N LEU A 373 10.58 2.77 -26.31
CA LEU A 373 11.82 2.62 -27.07
C LEU A 373 12.66 1.38 -26.71
N GLY A 374 12.32 0.74 -25.58
CA GLY A 374 12.91 -0.53 -25.17
C GLY A 374 12.09 -1.75 -25.60
N SER A 375 10.83 -1.55 -26.01
CA SER A 375 9.85 -2.62 -26.24
C SER A 375 10.25 -3.57 -27.35
N LEU A 376 10.09 -4.87 -27.10
CA LEU A 376 10.27 -5.94 -28.09
C LEU A 376 8.96 -6.41 -28.72
N LEU A 377 7.88 -6.26 -27.94
CA LEU A 377 6.53 -6.54 -28.37
C LEU A 377 5.82 -5.21 -28.61
N GLY A 378 5.09 -5.16 -29.72
CA GLY A 378 4.25 -4.04 -30.10
C GLY A 378 2.78 -4.43 -30.09
N PHE A 379 1.98 -3.53 -30.63
CA PHE A 379 0.56 -3.75 -30.88
C PHE A 379 0.19 -3.29 -32.28
N CYS A 380 -0.79 -3.96 -32.88
CA CYS A 380 -1.34 -3.53 -34.16
C CYS A 380 -2.13 -2.24 -33.96
N TYR A 381 -1.76 -1.21 -34.71
CA TYR A 381 -2.38 0.10 -34.63
C TYR A 381 -2.71 0.63 -36.02
N ASP A 382 -3.77 1.43 -36.12
CA ASP A 382 -4.25 1.98 -37.39
C ASP A 382 -3.16 2.79 -38.10
N VAL A 383 -3.14 2.71 -39.44
CA VAL A 383 -2.26 3.46 -40.31
C VAL A 383 -3.08 4.46 -41.11
N VAL A 384 -2.52 5.63 -41.39
CA VAL A 384 -3.18 6.66 -42.21
C VAL A 384 -3.49 6.13 -43.62
N ALA A 385 -4.55 6.65 -44.24
CA ALA A 385 -5.01 6.19 -45.56
C ALA A 385 -3.98 6.37 -46.70
N THR A 386 -3.00 7.25 -46.54
CA THR A 386 -1.89 7.43 -47.48
C THR A 386 -0.60 7.47 -46.69
N PRO A 387 -0.05 6.29 -46.36
CA PRO A 387 1.11 6.21 -45.49
C PRO A 387 2.37 6.74 -46.14
N ALA A 388 3.21 7.34 -45.32
CA ALA A 388 4.52 7.85 -45.70
C ALA A 388 5.53 6.70 -45.86
N VAL A 389 6.42 6.83 -46.85
CA VAL A 389 7.47 5.86 -47.17
C VAL A 389 8.72 6.11 -46.33
N GLU A 390 9.66 5.16 -46.35
CA GLU A 390 10.97 5.29 -45.68
C GLU A 390 11.64 6.64 -45.97
N GLY A 391 12.13 7.30 -44.92
CA GLY A 391 12.81 8.60 -44.96
C GLY A 391 11.88 9.82 -45.10
N ALA A 392 10.58 9.65 -45.33
CA ALA A 392 9.64 10.77 -45.38
C ALA A 392 9.36 11.33 -43.97
N THR A 393 9.20 12.64 -43.86
CA THR A 393 8.85 13.30 -42.60
C THR A 393 7.53 12.78 -42.05
N CYS A 394 7.47 12.61 -40.74
CA CYS A 394 6.29 12.14 -40.02
C CYS A 394 6.09 12.93 -38.72
N ALA A 395 5.00 12.68 -38.01
CA ALA A 395 4.74 13.25 -36.69
C ALA A 395 4.13 12.18 -35.79
N ILE A 396 4.55 12.18 -34.52
CA ILE A 396 3.92 11.37 -33.47
C ILE A 396 2.81 12.22 -32.85
N THR A 397 1.57 11.78 -33.01
CA THR A 397 0.39 12.45 -32.44
C THR A 397 -0.38 11.44 -31.61
N GLN A 398 -0.59 11.75 -30.34
CA GLN A 398 -1.39 10.93 -29.44
C GLN A 398 -2.77 10.68 -30.05
N ASP A 399 -3.22 9.42 -29.99
CA ASP A 399 -4.53 8.96 -30.48
C ASP A 399 -4.80 9.13 -31.99
N ALA A 400 -3.78 9.38 -32.81
CA ALA A 400 -3.93 9.43 -34.27
C ALA A 400 -3.25 8.23 -34.95
N PRO A 401 -3.77 7.74 -36.10
CA PRO A 401 -3.17 6.64 -36.84
C PRO A 401 -1.69 6.87 -37.18
N GLN A 402 -0.91 5.80 -37.22
CA GLN A 402 0.49 5.79 -37.61
C GLN A 402 0.65 6.40 -39.01
N ALA A 403 1.52 7.40 -39.12
CA ALA A 403 1.76 8.13 -40.37
C ALA A 403 2.56 7.30 -41.39
N CYS A 404 3.36 6.37 -40.91
CA CYS A 404 4.30 5.59 -41.72
C CYS A 404 3.68 4.30 -42.27
N ALA A 405 4.20 3.84 -43.40
CA ALA A 405 3.76 2.60 -44.04
C ALA A 405 4.06 1.36 -43.18
N GLU A 406 3.44 0.25 -43.55
CA GLU A 406 3.58 -1.02 -42.84
C GLU A 406 5.06 -1.40 -42.62
N GLY A 407 5.39 -1.70 -41.36
CA GLY A 407 6.74 -2.09 -40.96
C GLY A 407 7.73 -0.93 -40.88
N LEU A 408 7.25 0.32 -40.89
CA LEU A 408 8.02 1.53 -40.63
C LEU A 408 7.49 2.21 -39.36
N GLN A 409 8.36 2.89 -38.62
CA GLN A 409 7.98 3.71 -37.46
C GLN A 409 8.31 5.16 -37.69
N CYS A 410 7.44 6.04 -37.22
CA CYS A 410 7.79 7.44 -37.11
C CYS A 410 8.82 7.61 -35.99
N PHE A 411 10.05 7.94 -36.36
CA PHE A 411 11.16 8.02 -35.43
C PHE A 411 12.16 9.09 -35.83
N ILE A 412 13.18 9.33 -35.02
CA ILE A 412 14.15 10.41 -35.26
C ILE A 412 14.77 10.28 -36.67
N ALA A 413 14.74 11.39 -37.39
CA ALA A 413 15.20 11.45 -38.76
C ALA A 413 16.71 11.29 -38.84
N ASP A 414 17.49 12.04 -38.07
CA ASP A 414 18.95 11.94 -38.10
C ASP A 414 19.51 12.06 -36.67
N PRO A 415 19.70 10.93 -35.96
CA PRO A 415 20.23 10.95 -34.60
C PRO A 415 21.59 11.64 -34.46
N PHE A 416 22.37 11.73 -35.54
CA PHE A 416 23.75 12.20 -35.45
C PHE A 416 23.86 13.72 -35.51
N ASN A 417 22.91 14.39 -36.16
CA ASN A 417 22.89 15.84 -36.29
C ASN A 417 21.76 16.51 -35.50
N ASP A 418 20.73 15.75 -35.15
CA ASP A 418 19.59 16.19 -34.38
C ASP A 418 19.45 15.29 -33.15
N ALA A 419 20.40 15.44 -32.22
CA ALA A 419 20.38 14.74 -30.94
C ALA A 419 19.15 15.13 -30.10
N THR A 420 18.52 16.28 -30.38
CA THR A 420 17.27 16.72 -29.75
C THR A 420 16.04 15.95 -30.26
N GLY A 421 16.15 15.22 -31.38
CA GLY A 421 15.07 14.42 -31.94
C GLY A 421 13.88 15.23 -32.47
N GLU A 422 14.08 16.52 -32.79
CA GLU A 422 12.98 17.40 -33.22
C GLU A 422 12.48 17.05 -34.63
N ALA A 423 13.36 16.56 -35.50
CA ALA A 423 13.04 16.08 -36.83
C ALA A 423 12.74 14.57 -36.80
N LEU A 424 11.54 14.19 -37.24
CA LEU A 424 11.12 12.81 -37.36
C LEU A 424 10.95 12.38 -38.83
N ALA A 425 11.26 11.12 -39.12
CA ALA A 425 11.03 10.46 -40.39
C ALA A 425 10.56 9.02 -40.19
N CYS A 426 9.90 8.47 -41.20
CA CYS A 426 9.57 7.04 -41.23
C CYS A 426 10.84 6.22 -41.37
N ARG A 427 11.09 5.33 -40.41
CA ARG A 427 12.29 4.50 -40.30
C ARG A 427 11.95 3.03 -40.26
N LYS A 428 12.70 2.23 -41.00
CA LYS A 428 12.56 0.78 -41.06
C LYS A 428 13.12 0.16 -39.77
N ILE A 429 12.32 -0.68 -39.11
CA ILE A 429 12.79 -1.48 -37.98
C ILE A 429 13.75 -2.57 -38.48
N CYS A 430 14.80 -2.86 -37.71
CA CYS A 430 15.75 -3.91 -37.97
C CYS A 430 16.16 -4.63 -36.66
N ASP A 431 16.62 -5.88 -36.80
CA ASP A 431 17.21 -6.64 -35.70
C ASP A 431 18.66 -6.20 -35.48
N ALA A 432 18.91 -5.44 -34.41
CA ALA A 432 20.22 -4.89 -34.13
C ALA A 432 21.23 -5.91 -33.60
N THR A 433 20.81 -7.16 -33.35
CA THR A 433 21.74 -8.27 -33.04
C THR A 433 22.48 -8.75 -34.30
N VAL A 434 21.95 -8.42 -35.50
CA VAL A 434 22.57 -8.71 -36.79
C VAL A 434 23.44 -7.52 -37.22
N LEU A 435 24.75 -7.63 -36.96
CA LEU A 435 25.73 -6.58 -37.22
C LEU A 435 26.02 -6.35 -38.71
N ASP A 436 26.32 -7.42 -39.46
CA ASP A 436 26.67 -7.35 -40.88
C ASP A 436 25.56 -7.95 -41.75
N GLY A 437 25.21 -7.29 -42.85
CA GLY A 437 24.27 -7.82 -43.84
C GLY A 437 22.82 -7.86 -43.34
N ASN A 438 22.44 -6.92 -42.47
CA ASN A 438 21.09 -6.79 -41.95
C ASN A 438 20.07 -6.65 -43.11
N GLU A 439 19.26 -7.69 -43.32
CA GLU A 439 18.35 -7.77 -44.47
C GLU A 439 17.29 -6.66 -44.45
N ALA A 440 16.89 -6.19 -43.27
CA ALA A 440 15.89 -5.13 -43.15
C ALA A 440 16.38 -3.80 -43.74
N CYS A 441 17.69 -3.53 -43.67
CA CYS A 441 18.29 -2.32 -44.22
C CYS A 441 18.83 -2.50 -45.65
N ALA A 442 18.70 -3.69 -46.23
CA ALA A 442 19.25 -3.99 -47.54
C ALA A 442 18.59 -3.14 -48.64
N GLY A 443 19.43 -2.47 -49.44
CA GLY A 443 18.98 -1.62 -50.55
C GLY A 443 18.50 -0.22 -50.14
N LEU A 444 18.50 0.09 -48.85
CA LEU A 444 18.29 1.46 -48.37
C LEU A 444 19.60 2.24 -48.46
N VAL A 445 19.54 3.43 -49.04
CA VAL A 445 20.68 4.34 -49.19
C VAL A 445 20.28 5.78 -48.85
N ASP A 446 21.26 6.58 -48.43
CA ASP A 446 21.06 8.01 -48.20
C ASP A 446 21.11 8.82 -49.51
N ALA A 447 21.06 10.14 -49.40
CA ALA A 447 21.10 11.04 -50.55
C ALA A 447 22.45 11.01 -51.30
N ASP A 448 23.50 10.45 -50.70
CA ASP A 448 24.84 10.32 -51.25
C ASP A 448 25.17 8.85 -51.61
N ASP A 449 24.12 8.02 -51.81
CA ASP A 449 24.18 6.60 -52.14
C ASP A 449 24.93 5.74 -51.11
N GLN A 450 25.05 6.20 -49.86
CA GLN A 450 25.66 5.40 -48.79
C GLN A 450 24.63 4.44 -48.18
N PRO A 451 24.99 3.16 -47.97
CA PRO A 451 24.05 2.16 -47.48
C PRO A 451 23.68 2.41 -46.02
N TYR A 452 22.40 2.24 -45.70
CA TYR A 452 21.94 2.36 -44.32
C TYR A 452 22.53 1.27 -43.44
N VAL A 453 22.67 1.58 -42.15
CA VAL A 453 23.11 0.68 -41.10
C VAL A 453 21.98 0.48 -40.10
N CYS A 454 21.90 -0.72 -39.50
CA CYS A 454 21.00 -0.98 -38.39
C CYS A 454 21.67 -0.51 -37.10
N LEU A 455 21.07 0.47 -36.41
CA LEU A 455 21.51 0.89 -35.08
C LEU A 455 20.46 0.51 -34.05
N THR A 456 20.89 -0.21 -33.01
CA THR A 456 20.09 -0.44 -31.79
C THR A 456 19.66 0.89 -31.18
N THR A 457 18.47 0.94 -30.59
CA THR A 457 17.97 2.13 -29.88
C THR A 457 18.93 2.62 -28.79
N SER A 458 19.74 1.76 -28.17
CA SER A 458 20.75 2.17 -27.18
C SER A 458 21.94 2.94 -27.78
N ARG A 459 22.39 2.58 -29.00
CA ARG A 459 23.46 3.31 -29.72
C ARG A 459 22.93 4.55 -30.43
N PHE A 460 21.64 4.52 -30.78
CA PHE A 460 20.98 5.51 -31.59
C PHE A 460 21.12 6.93 -31.02
N PHE A 461 21.09 7.07 -29.69
CA PHE A 461 21.19 8.37 -29.01
C PHE A 461 22.63 8.82 -28.71
N THR A 462 23.64 8.03 -29.07
CA THR A 462 25.05 8.36 -28.83
C THR A 462 25.69 8.99 -30.07
N ALA A 463 26.44 10.09 -29.88
CA ALA A 463 27.08 10.80 -30.98
C ALA A 463 28.20 9.98 -31.66
N ASP A 464 28.83 9.06 -30.93
CA ASP A 464 29.93 8.21 -31.40
C ASP A 464 29.48 6.80 -31.85
N ARG A 465 28.18 6.49 -31.69
CA ARG A 465 27.55 5.19 -31.98
C ARG A 465 27.99 4.08 -31.06
N GLU A 466 28.71 4.40 -29.99
CA GLU A 466 29.06 3.40 -29.02
C GLU A 466 27.90 3.15 -28.06
N LEU A 467 28.04 2.11 -27.27
CA LEU A 467 27.07 1.88 -26.21
C LEU A 467 27.24 2.96 -25.14
N PRO A 468 26.14 3.44 -24.53
CA PRO A 468 26.21 4.47 -23.52
C PRO A 468 27.15 4.00 -22.40
N THR A 469 27.96 4.94 -21.92
CA THR A 469 29.01 4.68 -20.94
C THR A 469 28.96 5.75 -19.87
N ILE A 470 28.98 5.33 -18.61
CA ILE A 470 28.99 6.21 -17.45
C ILE A 470 30.27 6.05 -16.64
N GLY A 471 30.52 7.00 -15.74
CA GLY A 471 31.67 6.96 -14.84
C GLY A 471 33.00 7.34 -15.50
N THR A 472 34.09 7.25 -14.74
CA THR A 472 35.43 7.60 -15.22
C THR A 472 36.49 6.67 -14.64
N GLY A 473 37.60 6.49 -15.38
CA GLY A 473 38.75 5.72 -14.91
C GLY A 473 38.42 4.24 -14.72
N LEU A 474 38.53 3.75 -13.48
CA LEU A 474 38.29 2.34 -13.14
C LEU A 474 36.82 2.01 -12.85
N ASN A 475 35.96 3.02 -12.69
CA ASN A 475 34.53 2.87 -12.40
C ASN A 475 33.70 3.21 -13.66
N MET A 476 34.26 2.94 -14.83
CA MET A 476 33.58 3.17 -16.10
C MET A 476 32.75 1.93 -16.43
N GLU A 477 31.46 2.13 -16.69
CA GLU A 477 30.51 1.06 -17.02
C GLU A 477 29.90 1.38 -18.38
N THR A 478 29.94 0.41 -19.29
CA THR A 478 29.33 0.49 -20.62
C THR A 478 28.18 -0.49 -20.66
N GLU A 479 27.04 -0.08 -21.23
CA GLU A 479 25.87 -0.95 -21.43
C GLU A 479 26.27 -2.30 -22.06
N THR A 480 25.80 -3.40 -21.48
CA THR A 480 26.10 -4.77 -21.95
C THR A 480 24.88 -5.55 -22.44
N SER A 481 23.67 -5.03 -22.24
CA SER A 481 22.39 -5.58 -22.66
C SER A 481 21.59 -4.58 -23.53
N PRO A 482 22.15 -4.15 -24.69
CA PRO A 482 21.46 -3.21 -25.57
C PRO A 482 20.17 -3.79 -26.13
N SER A 483 19.26 -2.90 -26.52
CA SER A 483 18.01 -3.32 -27.16
C SER A 483 18.29 -4.09 -28.47
N PRO A 484 17.68 -5.26 -28.70
CA PRO A 484 17.71 -5.93 -30.00
C PRO A 484 16.85 -5.20 -31.05
N LEU A 485 15.96 -4.27 -30.63
CA LEU A 485 15.28 -3.36 -31.54
C LEU A 485 16.27 -2.31 -32.07
N GLY A 486 16.32 -2.18 -33.39
CA GLY A 486 17.06 -1.11 -34.05
C GLY A 486 16.28 -0.47 -35.19
N PHE A 487 16.88 0.58 -35.74
CA PHE A 487 16.36 1.29 -36.90
C PHE A 487 17.42 1.41 -37.99
N CYS A 488 17.00 1.27 -39.24
CA CYS A 488 17.83 1.53 -40.39
C CYS A 488 18.02 3.05 -40.55
N VAL A 489 19.25 3.51 -40.45
CA VAL A 489 19.61 4.93 -40.56
C VAL A 489 20.83 5.15 -41.46
N PRO A 490 21.04 6.37 -41.98
CA PRO A 490 22.24 6.70 -42.74
C PRO A 490 23.55 6.37 -42.00
N PRO A 491 24.62 5.98 -42.70
CA PRO A 491 25.87 5.50 -42.10
C PRO A 491 26.82 6.61 -41.64
N VAL A 492 26.50 7.89 -41.81
CA VAL A 492 27.27 9.05 -41.33
C VAL A 492 26.30 10.18 -41.00
N ALA A 493 26.68 11.06 -40.06
CA ALA A 493 26.01 12.34 -39.89
C ALA A 493 25.90 13.02 -41.26
N LEU A 494 24.69 13.41 -41.68
CA LEU A 494 24.45 14.31 -42.81
C LEU A 494 25.09 15.68 -42.54
N ALA A 495 26.41 15.77 -42.59
CA ALA A 495 27.13 16.99 -42.30
C ALA A 495 26.83 18.05 -43.38
N GLY A 496 26.05 19.06 -43.03
CA GLY A 496 25.99 20.33 -43.77
C GLY A 496 24.92 20.47 -44.85
N LYS A 497 23.67 20.08 -44.56
CA LYS A 497 22.50 20.64 -45.25
C LYS A 497 21.47 21.16 -44.27
#